data_AF-A0A7S2K2X6-F1
#
_entry.id   AF-A0A7S2K2X6-F1
#
_cell.length_a   1.000
_cell.length_b   1.000
_cell.length_c   1.000
_cell.angle_alpha   90.00
_cell.angle_beta   90.00
_cell.angle_gamma   90.00
#
_symmetry.space_group_name_H-M   'P 1'
#
loop_
_entity.id
_entity.type
_entity.pdbx_description
1 polymer ?
#
loop_
_entity_poly.entity_id
_entity_poly.type
_entity_poly.pdbx_seq_one_letter_code
_entity_poly.pdbx_strand_id
1 'polypeptide(L)'
;ELSEGNETLIHIAPDFQLYTQKSHQVQNILSEYDPSLKAYSLDEAYLDLSPYLELRNEERLNHNAASSILKHRVKAGFVKNSINSSKSLEKCHEQSNENESSTMLTTPTAEVDSSSIVAEMRARVYRCTGLTCSAGIASNFMLAKIASDKNKPNGQCYVGASESKIREFIGDLPVRKIPGIGRVTEKMLHAFDINTPNDLYNNRAMIRCIFKPATAQFLLRASLGWEDDTGEEVAGENDDDDVHRRGISRERTFAPTKSQHDIIDTLDHVTHTLADDMAREGIGARTISLKVKLHTFELISRSRTLPKGCCIFEARDMMDIVKDMLVSITKKYENGSFVVRLLGVRCSTLVRHGNSGRRQVRIDGFLKNETKRKGNDRAVESSHSHMSSSDCSNIQVLLFGKQEAKAIQVPCPVCSKLLPSDNVALNSHLDSCLSVGTIRETARRESKAALVVEKKRKKNNLFDFFTNS
;
A
#
# COMPACT_ATOMS: atom_id res chain seq x y z
N GLU A 1 -26.83 -13.31 0.37
CA GLU A 1 -27.04 -13.06 -1.08
C GLU A 1 -26.59 -14.24 -1.92
N LEU A 2 -25.35 -14.72 -1.78
CA LEU A 2 -24.85 -15.88 -2.54
C LEU A 2 -25.59 -17.21 -2.27
N SER A 3 -26.14 -17.38 -1.07
CA SER A 3 -26.86 -18.60 -0.66
C SER A 3 -28.38 -18.50 -0.75
N GLU A 4 -28.93 -17.39 -1.28
CA GLU A 4 -30.37 -17.08 -1.25
C GLU A 4 -31.02 -17.15 0.14
N GLY A 5 -30.22 -17.16 1.21
CA GLY A 5 -30.68 -17.29 2.59
C GLY A 5 -30.79 -18.72 3.11
N ASN A 6 -30.38 -19.72 2.31
CA ASN A 6 -30.38 -21.14 2.69
C ASN A 6 -29.19 -21.53 3.58
N GLU A 7 -28.12 -20.74 3.57
CA GLU A 7 -26.93 -21.00 4.39
C GLU A 7 -26.82 -20.01 5.54
N THR A 8 -26.40 -20.55 6.69
CA THR A 8 -26.07 -19.76 7.88
C THR A 8 -24.65 -19.24 7.76
N LEU A 9 -24.49 -17.92 7.72
CA LEU A 9 -23.17 -17.29 7.73
C LEU A 9 -22.59 -17.34 9.16
N ILE A 10 -21.46 -18.02 9.32
CA ILE A 10 -20.71 -18.07 10.58
C ILE A 10 -19.65 -16.96 10.57
N HIS A 11 -19.73 -16.05 11.53
CA HIS A 11 -18.73 -14.99 11.71
C HIS A 11 -17.67 -15.45 12.72
N ILE A 12 -16.43 -15.57 12.24
CA ILE A 12 -15.27 -15.87 13.08
C ILE A 12 -14.43 -14.59 13.20
N ALA A 13 -14.04 -14.24 14.43
CA ALA A 13 -13.18 -13.08 14.66
C ALA A 13 -11.79 -13.29 14.02
N PRO A 14 -11.19 -12.26 13.41
CA PRO A 14 -9.85 -12.38 12.83
C PRO A 14 -8.78 -12.71 13.87
N ASP A 15 -7.89 -13.65 13.54
CA ASP A 15 -6.68 -13.95 14.32
C ASP A 15 -5.43 -13.62 13.50
N PHE A 16 -4.98 -12.37 13.60
CA PHE A 16 -3.82 -11.89 12.87
C PHE A 16 -2.50 -12.55 13.30
N GLN A 17 -2.41 -13.07 14.53
CA GLN A 17 -1.21 -13.79 14.96
C GLN A 17 -1.12 -15.12 14.22
N LEU A 18 -2.22 -15.87 14.16
CA LEU A 18 -2.30 -17.11 13.39
C LEU A 18 -2.07 -16.87 11.89
N TYR A 19 -2.66 -15.83 11.31
CA TYR A 19 -2.46 -15.50 9.89
C TYR A 19 -0.99 -15.17 9.59
N THR A 20 -0.34 -14.40 10.47
CA THR A 20 1.08 -14.07 10.34
C THR A 20 1.96 -15.32 10.46
N GLN A 21 1.66 -16.19 11.43
CA GLN A 21 2.37 -17.46 11.58
C GLN A 21 2.24 -18.35 10.34
N LYS A 22 1.03 -18.49 9.80
CA LYS A 22 0.77 -19.28 8.59
C LYS A 22 1.42 -18.67 7.36
N SER A 23 1.39 -17.35 7.23
CA SER A 23 2.12 -16.60 6.19
C SER A 23 3.61 -16.92 6.23
N HIS A 24 4.25 -16.88 7.40
CA HIS A 24 5.67 -17.23 7.54
C HIS A 24 5.95 -18.68 7.16
N GLN A 25 5.09 -19.64 7.51
CA GLN A 25 5.26 -21.03 7.08
C GLN A 25 5.25 -21.17 5.55
N VAL A 26 4.32 -20.48 4.87
CA VAL A 26 4.25 -20.46 3.40
C VAL A 26 5.48 -19.78 2.80
N GLN A 27 5.83 -18.59 3.28
CA GLN A 27 6.97 -17.82 2.77
C GLN A 27 8.29 -18.57 2.95
N ASN A 28 8.48 -19.29 4.06
CA ASN A 28 9.67 -20.12 4.26
C ASN A 28 9.83 -21.18 3.16
N ILE A 29 8.73 -21.85 2.78
CA ILE A 29 8.74 -22.85 1.69
C ILE A 29 9.06 -22.16 0.36
N LEU A 30 8.41 -21.03 0.07
CA LEU A 30 8.58 -20.29 -1.18
C LEU A 30 10.00 -19.71 -1.32
N SER A 31 10.62 -19.30 -0.21
CA SER A 31 11.99 -18.76 -0.17
C SER A 31 13.08 -19.77 -0.56
N GLU A 32 12.74 -21.06 -0.61
CA GLU A 32 13.65 -22.08 -1.11
C GLU A 32 13.82 -22.03 -2.63
N TYR A 33 12.82 -21.49 -3.35
CA TYR A 33 12.80 -21.34 -4.80
C TYR A 33 13.25 -19.94 -5.24
N ASP A 34 12.92 -18.92 -4.45
CA ASP A 34 13.40 -17.54 -4.64
C ASP A 34 13.63 -16.87 -3.27
N PRO A 35 14.89 -16.78 -2.79
CA PRO A 35 15.20 -16.13 -1.52
C PRO A 35 14.96 -14.61 -1.53
N SER A 36 14.78 -14.01 -2.72
CA SER A 36 14.47 -12.59 -2.92
C SER A 36 12.99 -12.32 -3.20
N LEU A 37 12.11 -13.30 -2.94
CA LEU A 37 10.67 -13.16 -3.18
C LEU A 37 10.09 -11.88 -2.58
N LYS A 38 9.11 -11.30 -3.28
CA LYS A 38 8.41 -10.08 -2.86
C LYS A 38 7.05 -10.45 -2.28
N ALA A 39 6.90 -10.37 -0.96
CA ALA A 39 5.60 -10.54 -0.30
C ALA A 39 4.82 -9.22 -0.29
N TYR A 40 3.63 -9.21 -0.92
CA TYR A 40 2.76 -8.02 -0.97
C TYR A 40 1.72 -8.00 0.15
N SER A 41 1.32 -9.19 0.64
CA SER A 41 0.40 -9.37 1.76
C SER A 41 0.78 -10.63 2.55
N LEU A 42 -0.05 -11.02 3.53
CA LEU A 42 0.10 -12.28 4.25
C LEU A 42 -0.17 -13.53 3.37
N ASP A 43 -0.86 -13.36 2.25
CA ASP A 43 -1.34 -14.44 1.39
C ASP A 43 -0.92 -14.32 -0.09
N GLU A 44 -0.18 -13.26 -0.46
CA GLU A 44 0.31 -13.03 -1.82
C GLU A 44 1.82 -12.75 -1.84
N ALA A 45 2.53 -13.47 -2.72
CA ALA A 45 3.95 -13.29 -2.98
C ALA A 45 4.27 -13.49 -4.47
N TYR A 46 5.32 -12.82 -4.93
CA TYR A 46 5.87 -12.93 -6.29
C TYR A 46 7.27 -13.50 -6.22
N LEU A 47 7.59 -14.39 -7.16
CA LEU A 47 8.86 -15.09 -7.24
C LEU A 47 9.41 -15.00 -8.66
N ASP A 48 10.72 -14.74 -8.78
CA ASP A 48 11.45 -14.99 -10.02
C ASP A 48 12.04 -16.41 -9.98
N LEU A 49 11.42 -17.32 -10.73
CA LEU A 49 11.88 -18.72 -10.83
C LEU A 49 13.00 -18.90 -11.86
N SER A 50 13.36 -17.87 -12.63
CA SER A 50 14.38 -17.99 -13.69
C SER A 50 15.73 -18.49 -13.14
N PRO A 51 16.30 -17.92 -12.06
CA PRO A 51 17.54 -18.42 -11.46
C PRO A 51 17.42 -19.87 -10.95
N TYR A 52 16.25 -20.25 -10.43
CA TYR A 52 16.01 -21.60 -9.94
C TYR A 52 15.94 -22.63 -11.07
N LEU A 53 15.23 -22.31 -12.15
CA LEU A 53 15.08 -23.18 -13.32
C LEU A 53 16.40 -23.37 -14.06
N GLU A 54 17.23 -22.33 -14.15
CA GLU A 54 18.61 -22.38 -14.67
C GLU A 54 19.43 -23.45 -13.92
N LEU A 55 19.45 -23.40 -12.58
CA LEU A 55 20.13 -24.39 -11.74
C LEU A 55 19.56 -25.81 -11.89
N ARG A 56 18.23 -25.94 -12.04
CA ARG A 56 17.56 -27.25 -12.16
C ARG A 56 17.77 -27.91 -13.52
N ASN A 57 17.76 -27.12 -14.60
CA ASN A 57 17.76 -27.63 -15.97
C ASN A 57 19.15 -27.62 -16.61
N GLU A 58 19.91 -26.53 -16.45
CA GLU A 58 21.24 -26.39 -17.06
C GLU A 58 22.31 -27.08 -16.21
N GLU A 59 22.31 -26.81 -14.90
CA GLU A 59 23.27 -27.42 -13.97
C GLU A 59 22.82 -28.79 -13.43
N ARG A 60 21.60 -29.24 -13.80
CA ARG A 60 20.98 -30.53 -13.39
C ARG A 60 20.98 -30.77 -11.88
N LEU A 61 20.89 -29.70 -11.09
CA LEU A 61 20.92 -29.79 -9.64
C LEU A 61 19.57 -30.27 -9.09
N ASN A 62 19.62 -30.94 -7.95
CA ASN A 62 18.40 -31.24 -7.18
C ASN A 62 17.92 -29.99 -6.42
N HIS A 63 16.71 -30.07 -5.85
CA HIS A 63 16.10 -28.96 -5.12
C HIS A 63 16.98 -28.40 -4.00
N ASN A 64 17.61 -29.28 -3.20
CA ASN A 64 18.40 -28.88 -2.04
C ASN A 64 19.66 -28.13 -2.45
N ALA A 65 20.36 -28.60 -3.48
CA ALA A 65 21.55 -27.95 -4.02
C ALA A 65 21.20 -26.58 -4.63
N ALA A 66 20.15 -26.52 -5.46
CA ALA A 66 19.71 -25.28 -6.09
C ALA A 66 19.30 -24.23 -5.03
N SER A 67 18.48 -24.62 -4.05
CA SER A 67 18.05 -23.74 -2.95
C SER A 67 19.23 -23.20 -2.14
N SER A 68 20.22 -24.05 -1.85
CA SER A 68 21.42 -23.65 -1.10
C SER A 68 22.25 -22.62 -1.87
N ILE A 69 22.46 -22.84 -3.17
CA ILE A 69 23.19 -21.90 -4.03
C ILE A 69 22.48 -20.54 -4.10
N LEU A 70 21.16 -20.52 -4.29
CA LEU A 70 20.40 -19.26 -4.33
C LEU A 70 20.52 -18.47 -3.03
N LYS A 71 20.41 -19.15 -1.88
CA LYS A 71 20.58 -18.51 -0.56
C LYS A 71 21.98 -17.90 -0.39
N HIS A 72 23.01 -18.58 -0.91
CA HIS A 72 24.37 -18.04 -0.89
C HIS A 72 24.54 -16.83 -1.83
N ARG A 73 23.97 -16.87 -3.05
CA ARG A 73 24.02 -15.76 -4.01
C ARG A 73 23.42 -14.47 -3.43
N VAL A 74 22.26 -14.55 -2.80
CA VAL A 74 21.61 -13.39 -2.16
C VAL A 74 22.44 -12.86 -0.98
N LYS A 75 22.98 -13.73 -0.12
CA LYS A 75 23.84 -13.32 1.01
C LYS A 75 25.13 -12.63 0.57
N ALA A 76 25.69 -13.02 -0.58
CA ALA A 76 26.89 -12.43 -1.14
C ALA A 76 26.64 -11.10 -1.88
N GLY A 77 25.41 -10.57 -1.88
CA GLY A 77 25.07 -9.31 -2.53
C GLY A 77 25.01 -9.39 -4.06
N PHE A 78 25.02 -10.61 -4.65
CA PHE A 78 24.79 -10.79 -6.08
C PHE A 78 23.30 -10.70 -6.38
N VAL A 79 22.77 -9.48 -6.41
CA VAL A 79 21.52 -9.16 -7.10
C VAL A 79 21.83 -9.18 -8.60
N LYS A 80 21.13 -10.01 -9.39
CA LYS A 80 21.43 -10.28 -10.80
C LYS A 80 21.57 -8.98 -11.62
N ASN A 81 22.69 -8.85 -12.32
CA ASN A 81 22.73 -8.28 -13.66
C ASN A 81 23.74 -9.09 -14.47
N SER A 82 23.25 -9.98 -15.35
CA SER A 82 23.97 -10.28 -16.58
C SER A 82 23.04 -10.90 -17.60
N ILE A 83 22.55 -10.06 -18.50
CA ILE A 83 22.54 -10.43 -19.91
C ILE A 83 23.96 -10.08 -20.40
N ASN A 84 24.64 -11.08 -20.96
CA ASN A 84 26.00 -11.08 -21.53
C ASN A 84 27.18 -11.21 -20.55
N SER A 85 27.70 -12.44 -20.43
CA SER A 85 29.11 -12.77 -20.74
C SER A 85 29.43 -14.18 -20.27
N SER A 86 29.46 -15.12 -21.22
CA SER A 86 30.19 -16.37 -21.11
C SER A 86 31.65 -16.13 -20.69
N LYS A 87 32.15 -17.02 -19.81
CA LYS A 87 33.51 -17.14 -19.21
C LYS A 87 33.67 -16.42 -17.87
N SER A 88 33.64 -17.21 -16.78
CA SER A 88 34.66 -17.27 -15.70
C SER A 88 34.10 -18.04 -14.50
N LEU A 89 34.02 -19.37 -14.59
CA LEU A 89 33.77 -20.25 -13.43
C LEU A 89 34.71 -21.47 -13.51
N GLU A 90 36.01 -21.19 -13.52
CA GLU A 90 37.05 -22.15 -13.13
C GLU A 90 37.81 -21.52 -11.96
N LYS A 91 37.40 -21.87 -10.73
CA LYS A 91 38.17 -21.86 -9.47
C LYS A 91 37.22 -21.70 -8.28
N CYS A 92 36.59 -22.81 -7.90
CA CYS A 92 36.13 -23.07 -6.53
C CYS A 92 36.03 -24.59 -6.34
N HIS A 93 37.16 -25.27 -6.55
CA HIS A 93 37.38 -26.62 -6.04
C HIS A 93 38.72 -26.58 -5.33
N GLU A 94 38.67 -26.49 -4.00
CA GLU A 94 39.51 -27.29 -3.11
C GLU A 94 39.24 -26.95 -1.63
N GLN A 95 39.03 -28.02 -0.86
CA GLN A 95 39.22 -28.16 0.60
C GLN A 95 38.11 -27.67 1.54
N SER A 96 37.17 -28.57 1.84
CA SER A 96 36.88 -28.92 3.25
C SER A 96 36.36 -30.36 3.35
N ASN A 97 36.93 -31.09 4.30
CA ASN A 97 36.90 -32.54 4.47
C ASN A 97 35.54 -33.12 4.90
N GLU A 98 35.26 -34.28 4.32
CA GLU A 98 34.75 -35.53 4.91
C GLU A 98 33.80 -35.45 6.12
N ASN A 99 32.51 -35.68 5.86
CA ASN A 99 31.72 -36.69 6.57
C ASN A 99 30.54 -37.09 5.68
N GLU A 100 30.78 -38.10 4.85
CA GLU A 100 29.80 -38.70 3.96
C GLU A 100 28.79 -39.52 4.76
N SER A 101 27.52 -39.08 4.73
CA SER A 101 26.40 -40.03 4.77
C SER A 101 25.72 -39.95 3.42
N SER A 102 26.02 -40.94 2.59
CA SER A 102 25.63 -41.08 1.20
C SER A 102 24.12 -40.94 1.02
N THR A 103 23.67 -39.78 0.56
CA THR A 103 22.38 -39.67 -0.16
C THR A 103 22.73 -39.51 -1.62
N MET A 104 22.58 -40.61 -2.36
CA MET A 104 22.80 -40.71 -3.81
C MET A 104 22.31 -39.45 -4.53
N LEU A 105 23.20 -38.80 -5.30
CA LEU A 105 22.80 -37.83 -6.32
C LEU A 105 21.98 -38.58 -7.37
N THR A 106 20.66 -38.68 -7.15
CA THR A 106 19.72 -39.03 -8.22
C THR A 106 19.67 -37.86 -9.18
N THR A 107 20.36 -37.99 -10.31
CA THR A 107 20.30 -37.05 -11.42
C THR A 107 18.86 -37.03 -11.97
N PRO A 108 18.20 -35.86 -12.04
CA PRO A 108 16.91 -35.76 -12.72
C PRO A 108 17.13 -36.03 -14.22
N THR A 109 16.48 -37.07 -14.74
CA THR A 109 16.63 -37.53 -16.14
C THR A 109 15.77 -36.75 -17.16
N ALA A 110 15.02 -35.73 -16.74
CA ALA A 110 14.17 -34.92 -17.60
C ALA A 110 14.25 -33.43 -17.25
N GLU A 111 14.20 -32.57 -18.27
CA GLU A 111 14.05 -31.12 -18.12
C GLU A 111 12.77 -30.82 -17.32
N VAL A 112 12.86 -29.93 -16.35
CA VAL A 112 11.74 -29.60 -15.46
C VAL A 112 11.07 -28.32 -15.95
N ASP A 113 9.77 -28.40 -16.23
CA ASP A 113 8.99 -27.23 -16.62
C ASP A 113 8.55 -26.39 -15.40
N SER A 114 8.30 -25.09 -15.64
CA SER A 114 7.87 -24.17 -14.60
C SER A 114 6.51 -24.54 -13.98
N SER A 115 5.63 -25.15 -14.78
CA SER A 115 4.30 -25.60 -14.32
C SER A 115 4.40 -26.73 -13.30
N SER A 116 5.27 -27.71 -13.50
CA SER A 116 5.53 -28.81 -12.57
C SER A 116 6.17 -28.31 -11.28
N ILE A 117 7.15 -27.40 -11.37
CA ILE A 117 7.75 -26.78 -10.17
C ILE A 117 6.69 -26.06 -9.33
N VAL A 118 5.83 -25.27 -9.96
CA VAL A 118 4.76 -24.55 -9.24
C VAL A 118 3.72 -25.51 -8.66
N ALA A 119 3.40 -26.60 -9.35
CA ALA A 119 2.52 -27.64 -8.81
C ALA A 119 3.14 -28.31 -7.56
N GLU A 120 4.45 -28.60 -7.60
CA GLU A 120 5.21 -29.11 -6.45
C GLU A 120 5.18 -28.13 -5.28
N MET A 121 5.46 -26.84 -5.53
CA MET A 121 5.40 -25.79 -4.51
C MET A 121 4.04 -25.75 -3.81
N ARG A 122 2.95 -25.76 -4.60
CA ARG A 122 1.57 -25.76 -4.06
C ARG A 122 1.27 -27.01 -3.24
N ALA A 123 1.71 -28.18 -3.70
CA ALA A 123 1.56 -29.43 -2.96
C ALA A 123 2.35 -29.43 -1.63
N ARG A 124 3.55 -28.84 -1.62
CA ARG A 124 4.37 -28.65 -0.40
C ARG A 124 3.70 -27.69 0.58
N VAL A 125 3.19 -26.56 0.09
CA VAL A 125 2.41 -25.61 0.92
C VAL A 125 1.23 -26.31 1.58
N TYR A 126 0.45 -27.09 0.82
CA TYR A 126 -0.66 -27.85 1.37
C TYR A 126 -0.22 -28.87 2.42
N ARG A 127 0.80 -29.67 2.14
CA ARG A 127 1.32 -30.69 3.06
C ARG A 127 1.82 -30.10 4.38
N CYS A 128 2.52 -28.96 4.33
CA CYS A 128 3.11 -28.34 5.51
C CYS A 128 2.12 -27.49 6.33
N THR A 129 1.13 -26.89 5.68
CA THR A 129 0.27 -25.88 6.34
C THR A 129 -1.19 -26.30 6.51
N GLY A 130 -1.65 -27.28 5.71
CA GLY A 130 -3.06 -27.63 5.54
C GLY A 130 -3.84 -26.69 4.61
N LEU A 131 -3.19 -25.67 4.02
CA LEU A 131 -3.82 -24.63 3.22
C LEU A 131 -3.52 -24.80 1.73
N THR A 132 -4.52 -24.59 0.89
CA THR A 132 -4.34 -24.57 -0.57
C THR A 132 -3.97 -23.16 -1.05
N CYS A 133 -3.13 -23.07 -2.07
CA CYS A 133 -2.87 -21.81 -2.79
C CYS A 133 -3.10 -21.97 -4.30
N SER A 134 -3.41 -20.86 -4.96
CA SER A 134 -3.47 -20.77 -6.42
C SER A 134 -2.26 -20.00 -6.94
N ALA A 135 -1.84 -20.25 -8.19
CA ALA A 135 -0.63 -19.64 -8.74
C ALA A 135 -0.79 -19.22 -10.20
N GLY A 136 -0.12 -18.14 -10.59
CA GLY A 136 0.00 -17.70 -11.97
C GLY A 136 1.45 -17.73 -12.40
N ILE A 137 1.70 -18.17 -13.63
CA ILE A 137 3.05 -18.33 -14.18
C ILE A 137 3.07 -17.56 -15.50
N ALA A 138 3.92 -16.55 -15.61
CA ALA A 138 3.99 -15.68 -16.78
C ALA A 138 5.36 -15.03 -16.89
N SER A 139 5.58 -14.24 -17.95
CA SER A 139 6.81 -13.51 -18.23
C SER A 139 7.02 -12.24 -17.41
N ASN A 140 6.02 -11.79 -16.64
CA ASN A 140 6.12 -10.67 -15.70
C ASN A 140 5.06 -10.78 -14.60
N PHE A 141 5.22 -9.98 -13.53
CA PHE A 141 4.37 -10.04 -12.34
C PHE A 141 2.93 -9.57 -12.60
N MET A 142 2.69 -8.56 -13.43
CA MET A 142 1.33 -8.16 -13.83
C MET A 142 0.56 -9.34 -14.44
N LEU A 143 1.15 -10.03 -15.43
CA LEU A 143 0.51 -11.18 -16.07
C LEU A 143 0.36 -12.36 -15.09
N ALA A 144 1.37 -12.62 -14.26
CA ALA A 144 1.31 -13.68 -13.25
C ALA A 144 0.19 -13.43 -12.23
N LYS A 145 0.00 -12.17 -11.79
CA LYS A 145 -1.09 -11.77 -10.90
C LYS A 145 -2.45 -12.03 -11.53
N ILE A 146 -2.65 -11.61 -12.79
CA ILE A 146 -3.89 -11.86 -13.53
C ILE A 146 -4.13 -13.38 -13.67
N ALA A 147 -3.10 -14.14 -14.03
CA ALA A 147 -3.18 -15.59 -14.22
C ALA A 147 -3.52 -16.34 -12.92
N SER A 148 -2.99 -15.89 -11.78
CA SER A 148 -3.22 -16.51 -10.46
C SER A 148 -4.69 -16.51 -10.03
N ASP A 149 -5.48 -15.58 -10.54
CA ASP A 149 -6.91 -15.46 -10.24
C ASP A 149 -7.78 -16.33 -11.16
N LYS A 150 -7.27 -16.77 -12.33
CA LYS A 150 -8.07 -17.41 -13.39
C LYS A 150 -8.64 -18.77 -12.96
N ASN A 151 -7.83 -19.56 -12.26
CA ASN A 151 -8.18 -20.93 -11.85
C ASN A 151 -8.35 -21.06 -10.33
N LYS A 152 -8.80 -20.00 -9.64
CA LYS A 152 -9.15 -20.07 -8.21
C LYS A 152 -10.46 -20.85 -8.00
N PRO A 153 -10.60 -21.63 -6.90
CA PRO A 153 -9.58 -21.93 -5.88
C PRO A 153 -8.70 -23.13 -6.24
N ASN A 154 -7.52 -23.23 -5.61
CA ASN A 154 -6.57 -24.35 -5.71
C ASN A 154 -6.22 -24.77 -7.14
N GLY A 155 -6.02 -23.82 -8.04
CA GLY A 155 -5.55 -24.07 -9.41
C GLY A 155 -4.33 -23.24 -9.77
N GLN A 156 -3.77 -23.50 -10.95
CA GLN A 156 -2.71 -22.66 -11.52
C GLN A 156 -2.96 -22.36 -12.98
N CYS A 157 -2.41 -21.26 -13.48
CA CYS A 157 -2.52 -20.86 -14.88
C CYS A 157 -1.14 -20.44 -15.41
N TYR A 158 -0.74 -21.01 -16.55
CA TYR A 158 0.46 -20.65 -17.28
C TYR A 158 0.12 -19.77 -18.49
N VAL A 159 0.85 -18.67 -18.65
CA VAL A 159 0.80 -17.78 -19.80
C VAL A 159 2.11 -17.91 -20.56
N GLY A 160 2.04 -18.37 -21.81
CA GLY A 160 3.21 -18.55 -22.66
C GLY A 160 3.96 -17.24 -22.89
N ALA A 161 5.29 -17.32 -22.99
CA ALA A 161 6.15 -16.13 -23.12
C ALA A 161 6.16 -15.49 -24.52
N SER A 162 5.53 -16.11 -25.52
CA SER A 162 5.45 -15.53 -26.86
C SER A 162 4.47 -14.35 -26.89
N GLU A 163 4.76 -13.34 -27.71
CA GLU A 163 3.89 -12.17 -27.89
C GLU A 163 2.45 -12.59 -28.24
N SER A 164 2.31 -13.60 -29.11
CA SER A 164 1.00 -14.15 -29.50
C SER A 164 0.22 -14.69 -28.29
N LYS A 165 0.87 -15.42 -27.38
CA LYS A 165 0.23 -15.99 -26.19
C LYS A 165 -0.10 -14.94 -25.15
N ILE A 166 0.74 -13.91 -25.01
CA ILE A 166 0.48 -12.77 -24.13
C ILE A 166 -0.73 -11.98 -24.63
N ARG A 167 -0.78 -11.65 -25.93
CA ARG A 167 -1.91 -10.93 -26.55
C ARG A 167 -3.21 -11.72 -26.48
N GLU A 168 -3.16 -13.03 -26.76
CA GLU A 168 -4.32 -13.95 -26.62
C GLU A 168 -4.84 -13.96 -25.18
N PHE A 169 -3.94 -13.95 -24.20
CA PHE A 169 -4.33 -13.98 -22.79
C PHE A 169 -4.96 -12.67 -22.30
N ILE A 170 -4.42 -11.51 -22.70
CA ILE A 170 -4.82 -10.21 -22.15
C ILE A 170 -5.88 -9.49 -22.98
N GLY A 171 -5.95 -9.74 -24.29
CA GLY A 171 -6.64 -8.88 -25.26
C GLY A 171 -8.10 -8.59 -24.94
N ASP A 172 -8.86 -9.61 -24.51
CA ASP A 172 -10.31 -9.52 -24.28
C ASP A 172 -10.68 -9.50 -22.79
N LEU A 173 -9.70 -9.37 -21.89
CA LEU A 173 -9.99 -9.25 -20.47
C LEU A 173 -10.68 -7.91 -20.18
N PRO A 174 -11.60 -7.84 -19.21
CA PRO A 174 -12.06 -6.56 -18.72
C PRO A 174 -10.88 -5.75 -18.17
N VAL A 175 -10.77 -4.45 -18.50
CA VAL A 175 -9.69 -3.57 -17.99
C VAL A 175 -9.58 -3.60 -16.47
N ARG A 176 -10.69 -3.86 -15.76
CA ARG A 176 -10.75 -3.98 -14.31
C ARG A 176 -9.92 -5.13 -13.71
N LYS A 177 -9.55 -6.12 -14.54
CA LYS A 177 -8.68 -7.24 -14.16
C LYS A 177 -7.20 -6.87 -14.15
N ILE A 178 -6.80 -5.78 -14.81
CA ILE A 178 -5.42 -5.29 -14.77
C ILE A 178 -5.13 -4.72 -13.36
N PRO A 179 -4.09 -5.21 -12.65
CA PRO A 179 -3.63 -4.61 -11.40
C PRO A 179 -3.32 -3.12 -11.57
N GLY A 180 -3.84 -2.29 -10.65
CA GLY A 180 -3.73 -0.83 -10.75
C GLY A 180 -4.94 -0.14 -11.39
N ILE A 181 -5.80 -0.85 -12.14
CA ILE A 181 -7.08 -0.30 -12.62
C ILE A 181 -8.18 -0.54 -11.56
N GLY A 182 -8.43 0.49 -10.76
CA GLY A 182 -9.54 0.53 -9.80
C GLY A 182 -10.88 0.94 -10.43
N ARG A 183 -11.95 0.93 -9.63
CA ARG A 183 -13.32 1.28 -10.07
C ARG A 183 -13.43 2.67 -10.72
N VAL A 184 -12.63 3.64 -10.26
CA VAL A 184 -12.64 5.01 -10.80
C VAL A 184 -12.04 5.03 -12.20
N THR A 185 -10.84 4.49 -12.37
CA THR A 185 -10.15 4.42 -13.67
C THR A 185 -10.96 3.59 -14.67
N GLU A 186 -11.50 2.44 -14.25
CA GLU A 186 -12.42 1.63 -15.06
C GLU A 186 -13.60 2.47 -15.57
N LYS A 187 -14.28 3.20 -14.68
CA LYS A 187 -15.40 4.06 -15.06
C LYS A 187 -15.00 5.18 -16.02
N MET A 188 -13.82 5.78 -15.81
CA MET A 188 -13.29 6.79 -16.74
C MET A 188 -13.03 6.20 -18.12
N LEU A 189 -12.45 4.99 -18.20
CA LEU A 189 -12.20 4.28 -19.46
C LEU A 189 -13.51 3.91 -20.16
N HIS A 190 -14.49 3.39 -19.43
CA HIS A 190 -15.81 3.07 -19.97
C HIS A 190 -16.55 4.29 -20.53
N ALA A 191 -16.31 5.50 -20.00
CA ALA A 191 -16.88 6.73 -20.55
C ALA A 191 -16.37 7.06 -21.96
N PHE A 192 -15.29 6.42 -22.40
CA PHE A 192 -14.73 6.49 -23.75
C PHE A 192 -14.85 5.15 -24.50
N ASP A 193 -15.78 4.29 -24.08
CA ASP A 193 -16.02 2.95 -24.67
C ASP A 193 -14.80 2.01 -24.64
N ILE A 194 -13.87 2.24 -23.71
CA ILE A 194 -12.68 1.40 -23.53
C ILE A 194 -12.97 0.34 -22.46
N ASN A 195 -13.20 -0.90 -22.89
CA ASN A 195 -13.57 -2.01 -22.00
C ASN A 195 -12.45 -3.04 -21.84
N THR A 196 -11.57 -3.14 -22.82
CA THR A 196 -10.51 -4.16 -22.90
C THR A 196 -9.11 -3.57 -23.10
N PRO A 197 -8.04 -4.35 -22.82
CA PRO A 197 -6.67 -4.01 -23.19
C PRO A 197 -6.48 -3.75 -24.68
N ASN A 198 -7.18 -4.48 -25.56
CA ASN A 198 -7.20 -4.17 -26.99
C ASN A 198 -7.76 -2.78 -27.28
N ASP A 199 -8.85 -2.39 -26.61
CA ASP A 199 -9.42 -1.04 -26.74
C ASP A 199 -8.44 0.03 -26.26
N LEU A 200 -7.74 -0.22 -25.14
CA LEU A 200 -6.70 0.68 -24.62
C LEU A 200 -5.61 0.93 -25.67
N TYR A 201 -5.12 -0.14 -26.30
CA TYR A 201 -4.09 -0.04 -27.33
C TYR A 201 -4.59 0.68 -28.58
N ASN A 202 -5.81 0.38 -29.02
CA ASN A 202 -6.42 1.01 -30.19
C ASN A 202 -6.64 2.52 -29.97
N ASN A 203 -6.97 2.92 -28.75
CA ASN A 203 -7.19 4.31 -28.35
C ASN A 203 -5.94 5.00 -27.77
N ARG A 204 -4.73 4.46 -27.99
CA ARG A 204 -3.48 4.94 -27.38
C ARG A 204 -3.19 6.43 -27.54
N ALA A 205 -3.55 7.02 -28.68
CA ALA A 205 -3.37 8.45 -28.92
C ALA A 205 -4.26 9.28 -27.98
N MET A 206 -5.53 8.92 -27.86
CA MET A 206 -6.47 9.57 -26.93
C MET A 206 -6.03 9.40 -25.48
N ILE A 207 -5.64 8.18 -25.08
CA ILE A 207 -5.13 7.88 -23.73
C ILE A 207 -3.98 8.83 -23.36
N ARG A 208 -3.05 9.08 -24.29
CA ARG A 208 -1.91 9.99 -24.06
C ARG A 208 -2.32 11.45 -23.86
N CYS A 209 -3.45 11.87 -24.43
CA CYS A 209 -3.97 13.24 -24.34
C CYS A 209 -4.83 13.47 -23.10
N ILE A 210 -5.63 12.49 -22.67
CA ILE A 210 -6.62 12.67 -21.59
C ILE A 210 -6.07 12.32 -20.19
N PHE A 211 -5.05 11.47 -20.11
CA PHE A 211 -4.43 11.07 -18.85
C PHE A 211 -3.09 11.75 -18.62
N LYS A 212 -2.74 11.94 -17.34
CA LYS A 212 -1.39 12.39 -16.96
C LYS A 212 -0.34 11.42 -17.50
N PRO A 213 0.88 11.89 -17.80
CA PRO A 213 1.92 11.06 -18.43
C PRO A 213 2.15 9.70 -17.76
N ALA A 214 2.25 9.64 -16.43
CA ALA A 214 2.45 8.40 -15.68
C ALA A 214 1.29 7.40 -15.86
N THR A 215 0.05 7.87 -15.77
CA THR A 215 -1.14 7.04 -15.96
C THR A 215 -1.27 6.56 -17.39
N ALA A 216 -1.05 7.45 -18.36
CA ALA A 216 -1.06 7.08 -19.78
C ALA A 216 0.00 6.01 -20.07
N GLN A 217 1.23 6.20 -19.59
CA GLN A 217 2.30 5.22 -19.75
C GLN A 217 1.94 3.87 -19.14
N PHE A 218 1.45 3.84 -17.89
CA PHE A 218 0.96 2.61 -17.27
C PHE A 218 -0.10 1.90 -18.12
N LEU A 219 -1.15 2.61 -18.57
CA LEU A 219 -2.23 2.03 -19.37
C LEU A 219 -1.74 1.46 -20.70
N LEU A 220 -0.80 2.15 -21.36
CA LEU A 220 -0.23 1.69 -22.62
C LEU A 220 0.66 0.46 -22.45
N ARG A 221 1.48 0.42 -21.39
CA ARG A 221 2.29 -0.77 -21.07
C ARG A 221 1.40 -1.96 -20.74
N ALA A 222 0.39 -1.75 -19.89
CA ALA A 222 -0.58 -2.78 -19.54
C ALA A 222 -1.36 -3.31 -20.75
N SER A 223 -1.70 -2.45 -21.72
CA SER A 223 -2.36 -2.86 -22.97
C SER A 223 -1.56 -3.86 -23.80
N LEU A 224 -0.22 -3.85 -23.64
CA LEU A 224 0.71 -4.76 -24.31
C LEU A 224 1.06 -5.99 -23.47
N GLY A 225 0.49 -6.14 -22.28
CA GLY A 225 0.88 -7.20 -21.34
C GLY A 225 2.26 -6.98 -20.73
N TRP A 226 2.77 -5.74 -20.75
CA TRP A 226 4.09 -5.40 -20.22
C TRP A 226 4.00 -4.58 -18.93
N GLU A 227 4.94 -4.82 -18.03
CA GLU A 227 5.14 -4.08 -16.79
C GLU A 227 6.62 -3.73 -16.66
N ASP A 228 6.90 -2.59 -16.04
CA ASP A 228 8.27 -2.25 -15.67
C ASP A 228 8.63 -3.06 -14.42
N ASP A 229 9.38 -4.15 -14.60
CA ASP A 229 9.88 -4.99 -13.50
C ASP A 229 11.15 -4.39 -12.86
N THR A 230 11.45 -3.12 -13.15
CA THR A 230 12.38 -2.34 -12.33
C THR A 230 11.71 -2.12 -10.98
N GLY A 231 11.81 -3.14 -10.11
CA GLY A 231 11.45 -3.10 -8.70
C GLY A 231 12.22 -2.06 -7.89
N GLU A 232 12.89 -1.13 -8.55
CA GLU A 232 13.14 0.20 -8.04
C GLU A 232 11.78 0.89 -7.89
N GLU A 233 11.12 0.64 -6.75
CA GLU A 233 10.50 1.79 -6.09
C GLU A 233 11.52 2.91 -6.20
N VAL A 234 11.17 3.98 -6.92
CA VAL A 234 12.01 5.17 -7.07
C VAL A 234 12.47 5.56 -5.66
N ALA A 235 13.65 5.09 -5.29
CA ALA A 235 14.41 5.57 -4.16
C ALA A 235 14.60 7.03 -4.52
N GLY A 236 14.12 7.92 -3.65
CA GLY A 236 14.44 9.32 -3.88
C GLY A 236 15.96 9.41 -3.96
N GLU A 237 16.48 10.26 -4.83
CA GLU A 237 17.93 10.49 -5.02
C GLU A 237 18.65 11.00 -3.75
N ASN A 238 18.08 10.82 -2.55
CA ASN A 238 18.58 11.24 -1.24
C ASN A 238 18.40 10.16 -0.15
N ASP A 239 18.27 8.88 -0.48
CA ASP A 239 18.06 7.82 0.52
C ASP A 239 19.39 7.13 0.87
N ASP A 240 20.25 7.84 1.60
CA ASP A 240 21.29 7.25 2.47
C ASP A 240 20.66 6.61 3.74
N ASP A 241 19.33 6.71 3.89
CA ASP A 241 18.56 6.14 4.98
C ASP A 241 17.93 4.81 4.53
N ASP A 242 18.42 3.74 5.14
CA ASP A 242 18.07 2.31 5.05
C ASP A 242 16.60 1.99 5.47
N VAL A 243 15.65 2.91 5.22
CA VAL A 243 14.22 2.82 5.59
C VAL A 243 13.35 2.88 4.33
N HIS A 244 13.11 1.71 3.74
CA HIS A 244 12.21 1.55 2.58
C HIS A 244 10.75 1.95 2.87
N ARG A 245 10.33 1.94 4.15
CA ARG A 245 8.96 2.30 4.55
C ARG A 245 8.75 3.82 4.48
N ARG A 246 7.82 4.30 3.66
CA ARG A 246 7.53 5.76 3.53
C ARG A 246 6.75 6.37 4.71
N GLY A 247 6.11 5.54 5.54
CA GLY A 247 5.40 6.00 6.73
C GLY A 247 4.64 4.89 7.46
N ILE A 248 4.19 5.20 8.68
CA ILE A 248 3.46 4.30 9.59
C ILE A 248 2.24 5.05 10.16
N SER A 249 1.13 4.34 10.38
CA SER A 249 -0.11 4.97 10.84
C SER A 249 -0.98 4.03 11.67
N ARG A 250 -1.77 4.62 12.57
CA ARG A 250 -2.86 3.94 13.28
C ARG A 250 -4.15 4.73 13.12
N GLU A 251 -5.26 4.03 12.97
CA GLU A 251 -6.59 4.64 12.91
C GLU A 251 -7.62 3.74 13.59
N ARG A 252 -8.65 4.36 14.15
CA ARG A 252 -9.74 3.67 14.85
C ARG A 252 -11.08 4.22 14.37
N THR A 253 -11.96 3.33 13.94
CA THR A 253 -13.38 3.63 13.70
C THR A 253 -14.19 3.32 14.95
N PHE A 254 -15.15 4.17 15.28
CA PHE A 254 -16.00 4.06 16.47
C PHE A 254 -17.41 4.58 16.17
N ALA A 255 -18.33 4.39 17.11
CA ALA A 255 -19.69 4.95 17.01
C ALA A 255 -19.62 6.48 16.92
N PRO A 256 -20.38 7.14 16.02
CA PRO A 256 -20.29 8.59 15.86
C PRO A 256 -20.46 9.34 17.18
N THR A 257 -19.52 10.22 17.52
CA THR A 257 -19.55 11.01 18.76
C THR A 257 -19.17 12.47 18.51
N LYS A 258 -19.75 13.35 19.32
CA LYS A 258 -19.42 14.78 19.44
C LYS A 258 -18.70 15.11 20.75
N SER A 259 -18.51 14.10 21.61
CA SER A 259 -17.88 14.25 22.92
C SER A 259 -16.40 14.57 22.73
N GLN A 260 -15.98 15.72 23.24
CA GLN A 260 -14.57 16.11 23.22
C GLN A 260 -13.72 15.12 24.03
N HIS A 261 -14.27 14.56 25.12
CA HIS A 261 -13.57 13.57 25.92
C HIS A 261 -13.27 12.31 25.10
N ASP A 262 -14.28 11.71 24.46
CA ASP A 262 -14.13 10.49 23.66
C ASP A 262 -13.15 10.69 22.48
N ILE A 263 -13.20 11.86 21.85
CA ILE A 263 -12.31 12.22 20.74
C ILE A 263 -10.86 12.29 21.22
N ILE A 264 -10.61 12.95 22.36
CA ILE A 264 -9.27 13.08 22.94
C ILE A 264 -8.75 11.74 23.45
N ASP A 265 -9.59 10.96 24.13
CA ASP A 265 -9.25 9.60 24.59
C ASP A 265 -8.88 8.67 23.41
N THR A 266 -9.65 8.74 22.32
CA THR A 266 -9.34 7.98 21.11
C THR A 266 -8.01 8.40 20.49
N LEU A 267 -7.72 9.72 20.43
CA LEU A 267 -6.44 10.21 19.92
C LEU A 267 -5.28 9.77 20.81
N ASP A 268 -5.45 9.83 22.13
CA ASP A 268 -4.45 9.38 23.10
C ASP A 268 -4.08 7.92 22.85
N HIS A 269 -5.09 7.04 22.77
CA HIS A 269 -4.90 5.63 22.44
C HIS A 269 -4.22 5.40 21.08
N VAL A 270 -4.64 6.12 20.03
CA VAL A 270 -4.05 6.00 18.68
C VAL A 270 -2.60 6.45 18.67
N THR A 271 -2.27 7.56 19.33
CA THR A 271 -0.90 8.09 19.40
C THR A 271 0.03 7.20 20.23
N HIS A 272 -0.44 6.65 21.35
CA HIS A 272 0.31 5.67 22.14
C HIS A 272 0.63 4.41 21.34
N THR A 273 -0.39 3.82 20.70
CA THR A 273 -0.19 2.61 19.88
C THR A 273 0.78 2.88 18.73
N LEU A 274 0.68 4.04 18.07
CA LEU A 274 1.58 4.43 16.99
C LEU A 274 3.02 4.64 17.49
N ALA A 275 3.20 5.26 18.65
CA ALA A 275 4.52 5.46 19.25
C ALA A 275 5.16 4.11 19.63
N ASP A 276 4.39 3.16 20.17
CA ASP A 276 4.88 1.82 20.50
C ASP A 276 5.35 1.06 19.24
N ASP A 277 4.62 1.18 18.13
CA ASP A 277 5.04 0.59 16.87
C ASP A 277 6.30 1.27 16.30
N MET A 278 6.39 2.60 16.38
CA MET A 278 7.58 3.35 15.97
C MET A 278 8.80 2.98 16.82
N ALA A 279 8.63 2.81 18.12
CA ALA A 279 9.67 2.39 19.04
C ALA A 279 10.16 0.97 18.74
N ARG A 280 9.23 0.03 18.48
CA ARG A 280 9.55 -1.36 18.10
C ARG A 280 10.39 -1.45 16.84
N GLU A 281 10.14 -0.54 15.90
CA GLU A 281 10.84 -0.46 14.60
C GLU A 281 12.08 0.45 14.66
N GLY A 282 12.38 1.08 15.81
CA GLY A 282 13.55 1.96 15.98
C GLY A 282 13.52 3.23 15.14
N ILE A 283 12.32 3.72 14.80
CA ILE A 283 12.11 4.87 13.91
C ILE A 283 11.46 6.06 14.62
N GLY A 284 11.80 7.25 14.14
CA GLY A 284 11.08 8.50 14.37
C GLY A 284 10.45 9.02 13.08
N ALA A 285 9.80 10.17 13.15
CA ALA A 285 9.22 10.83 11.97
C ALA A 285 9.32 12.34 12.03
N ARG A 286 9.39 12.99 10.86
CA ARG A 286 9.34 14.45 10.76
C ARG A 286 7.98 14.99 10.39
N THR A 287 7.17 14.20 9.70
CA THR A 287 5.83 14.61 9.27
C THR A 287 4.78 13.82 10.02
N ILE A 288 3.80 14.52 10.60
CA ILE A 288 2.63 13.92 11.25
C ILE A 288 1.36 14.40 10.56
N SER A 289 0.40 13.50 10.38
CA SER A 289 -0.89 13.78 9.75
C SER A 289 -2.03 13.26 10.61
N LEU A 290 -2.99 14.13 10.89
CA LEU A 290 -4.26 13.79 11.52
C LEU A 290 -5.32 13.53 10.43
N LYS A 291 -5.94 12.37 10.51
CA LYS A 291 -7.07 11.93 9.70
C LYS A 291 -8.33 11.92 10.56
N VAL A 292 -9.36 12.63 10.14
CA VAL A 292 -10.67 12.70 10.79
C VAL A 292 -11.74 12.30 9.78
N LYS A 293 -12.59 11.33 10.14
CA LYS A 293 -13.78 11.02 9.35
C LYS A 293 -15.02 11.45 10.11
N LEU A 294 -15.87 12.25 9.47
CA LEU A 294 -17.14 12.67 10.03
C LEU A 294 -18.19 11.56 9.93
N HIS A 295 -19.27 11.69 10.68
CA HIS A 295 -20.42 10.77 10.64
C HIS A 295 -21.00 10.63 9.22
N THR A 296 -20.91 11.70 8.41
CA THR A 296 -21.27 11.78 6.98
C THR A 296 -20.33 11.02 6.04
N PHE A 297 -19.28 10.39 6.58
CA PHE A 297 -18.18 9.75 5.86
C PHE A 297 -17.24 10.70 5.12
N GLU A 298 -17.43 12.01 5.24
CA GLU A 298 -16.46 13.01 4.77
C GLU A 298 -15.11 12.80 5.47
N LEU A 299 -14.03 12.85 4.70
CA LEU A 299 -12.67 12.64 5.19
C LEU A 299 -11.89 13.95 5.17
N ILE A 300 -11.36 14.32 6.34
CA ILE A 300 -10.54 15.52 6.54
C ILE A 300 -9.14 15.05 6.94
N SER A 301 -8.11 15.59 6.26
CA SER A 301 -6.71 15.33 6.60
C SER A 301 -5.96 16.64 6.80
N ARG A 302 -5.14 16.71 7.85
CA ARG A 302 -4.20 17.81 8.11
C ARG A 302 -2.84 17.24 8.42
N SER A 303 -1.80 17.85 7.87
CA SER A 303 -0.42 17.40 8.03
C SER A 303 0.47 18.55 8.47
N ARG A 304 1.51 18.26 9.25
CA ARG A 304 2.56 19.19 9.66
C ARG A 304 3.90 18.47 9.56
N THR A 305 4.83 19.10 8.85
CA THR A 305 6.23 18.66 8.80
C THR A 305 7.04 19.56 9.72
N LEU A 306 7.81 18.94 10.61
CA LEU A 306 8.68 19.64 11.54
C LEU A 306 9.95 20.16 10.84
N PRO A 307 10.54 21.26 11.37
CA PRO A 307 11.82 21.78 10.89
C PRO A 307 12.94 20.72 10.87
N LYS A 308 14.00 20.99 10.11
CA LYS A 308 15.17 20.09 10.07
C LYS A 308 15.76 19.96 11.49
N GLY A 309 16.09 18.73 11.89
CA GLY A 309 16.61 18.41 13.23
C GLY A 309 15.53 18.15 14.29
N CYS A 310 14.25 18.43 14.01
CA CYS A 310 13.15 18.09 14.89
C CYS A 310 12.44 16.81 14.43
N CYS A 311 12.32 15.84 15.34
CA CYS A 311 11.74 14.54 15.05
C CYS A 311 10.77 14.14 16.17
N ILE A 312 9.76 13.35 15.80
CA ILE A 312 8.72 12.81 16.67
C ILE A 312 9.08 11.37 16.97
N PHE A 313 9.15 11.04 18.25
CA PHE A 313 9.40 9.67 18.72
C PHE A 313 8.33 9.22 19.71
N GLU A 314 7.82 10.13 20.53
CA GLU A 314 6.94 9.80 21.65
C GLU A 314 5.49 10.19 21.39
N ALA A 315 4.55 9.47 22.01
CA ALA A 315 3.12 9.74 21.91
C ALA A 315 2.76 11.15 22.37
N ARG A 316 3.45 11.68 23.39
CA ARG A 316 3.24 13.04 23.90
C ARG A 316 3.47 14.10 22.82
N ASP A 317 4.54 13.96 22.04
CA ASP A 317 4.87 14.89 20.96
C ASP A 317 3.83 14.83 19.84
N MET A 318 3.36 13.63 19.50
CA MET A 318 2.26 13.45 18.56
C MET A 318 1.00 14.15 19.08
N MET A 319 0.67 13.93 20.36
CA MET A 319 -0.56 14.42 20.97
C MET A 319 -0.61 15.96 21.01
N ASP A 320 0.49 16.62 21.34
CA ASP A 320 0.60 18.09 21.32
C ASP A 320 0.30 18.64 19.91
N ILE A 321 0.83 18.00 18.87
CA ILE A 321 0.66 18.44 17.48
C ILE A 321 -0.75 18.15 16.97
N VAL A 322 -1.29 16.94 17.20
CA VAL A 322 -2.62 16.57 16.67
C VAL A 322 -3.75 17.27 17.41
N LYS A 323 -3.60 17.62 18.69
CA LYS A 323 -4.58 18.45 19.42
C LYS A 323 -4.73 19.83 18.76
N ASP A 324 -3.62 20.47 18.41
CA ASP A 324 -3.63 21.76 17.72
C ASP A 324 -4.27 21.64 16.32
N MET A 325 -3.93 20.58 15.57
CA MET A 325 -4.61 20.28 14.30
C MET A 325 -6.11 20.07 14.48
N LEU A 326 -6.52 19.33 15.50
CA LEU A 326 -7.93 19.06 15.79
C LEU A 326 -8.68 20.37 16.07
N VAL A 327 -8.14 21.25 16.93
CA VAL A 327 -8.74 22.56 17.21
C VAL A 327 -8.90 23.38 15.92
N SER A 328 -7.89 23.37 15.04
CA SER A 328 -7.97 24.07 13.75
C SER A 328 -9.07 23.52 12.83
N ILE A 329 -9.34 22.21 12.90
CA ILE A 329 -10.42 21.56 12.14
C ILE A 329 -11.76 21.94 12.76
N THR A 330 -11.92 21.79 14.08
CA THR A 330 -13.19 22.03 14.78
C THR A 330 -13.70 23.47 14.62
N LYS A 331 -12.81 24.47 14.53
CA LYS A 331 -13.17 25.87 14.24
C LYS A 331 -13.92 26.06 12.92
N LYS A 332 -13.87 25.11 11.99
CA LYS A 332 -14.65 25.18 10.74
C LYS A 332 -16.07 24.64 10.88
N TYR A 333 -16.40 24.04 12.02
CA TYR A 333 -17.65 23.31 12.29
C TYR A 333 -18.37 23.87 13.54
N GLU A 334 -18.35 25.20 13.72
CA GLU A 334 -18.88 25.92 14.89
C GLU A 334 -20.36 25.67 15.18
N ASN A 335 -21.14 25.17 14.20
CA ASN A 335 -22.57 24.90 14.34
C ASN A 335 -22.91 23.52 14.94
N GLY A 336 -21.96 22.86 15.62
CA GLY A 336 -22.19 21.54 16.23
C GLY A 336 -22.26 20.37 15.24
N SER A 337 -21.85 20.59 13.98
CA SER A 337 -21.79 19.57 12.92
C SER A 337 -20.55 18.66 13.00
N PHE A 338 -19.65 18.92 13.97
CA PHE A 338 -18.45 18.13 14.17
C PHE A 338 -18.74 16.83 14.94
N VAL A 339 -19.35 15.87 14.25
CA VAL A 339 -19.57 14.51 14.77
C VAL A 339 -18.61 13.56 14.05
N VAL A 340 -17.72 12.94 14.81
CA VAL A 340 -16.59 12.13 14.31
C VAL A 340 -16.89 10.65 14.48
N ARG A 341 -16.44 9.83 13.53
CA ARG A 341 -16.57 8.35 13.57
C ARG A 341 -15.25 7.61 13.33
N LEU A 342 -14.19 8.29 12.92
CA LEU A 342 -12.85 7.72 12.80
C LEU A 342 -11.81 8.80 13.05
N LEU A 343 -10.79 8.42 13.82
CA LEU A 343 -9.60 9.22 14.05
C LEU A 343 -8.37 8.38 13.72
N GLY A 344 -7.40 8.99 13.04
CA GLY A 344 -6.15 8.33 12.70
C GLY A 344 -4.99 9.30 12.71
N VAL A 345 -3.81 8.78 13.03
CA VAL A 345 -2.55 9.51 13.01
C VAL A 345 -1.57 8.76 12.13
N ARG A 346 -0.91 9.48 11.23
CA ARG A 346 0.13 8.97 10.34
C ARG A 346 1.42 9.73 10.55
N CYS A 347 2.52 9.01 10.71
CA CYS A 347 3.88 9.51 10.72
C CYS A 347 4.57 9.14 9.40
N SER A 348 5.24 10.11 8.76
CA SER A 348 5.98 9.93 7.51
C SER A 348 7.25 10.78 7.51
N THR A 349 8.08 10.67 6.46
CA THR A 349 9.45 11.23 6.48
C THR A 349 10.20 10.64 7.68
N LEU A 350 10.34 9.32 7.64
CA LEU A 350 10.87 8.53 8.76
C LEU A 350 12.36 8.79 8.92
N VAL A 351 12.85 8.64 10.15
CA VAL A 351 14.26 8.76 10.51
C VAL A 351 14.64 7.62 11.44
N ARG A 352 15.86 7.08 11.38
CA ARG A 352 16.32 6.11 12.38
C ARG A 352 16.80 6.78 13.66
N HIS A 353 16.62 6.10 14.79
CA HIS A 353 16.96 6.57 16.13
C HIS A 353 18.49 6.80 16.36
N GLY A 354 19.35 6.61 15.34
CA GLY A 354 20.80 6.84 15.39
C GLY A 354 21.32 8.08 14.65
N ASN A 355 20.55 8.68 13.73
CA ASN A 355 20.97 9.84 12.93
C ASN A 355 20.63 11.19 13.59
N SER A 356 20.39 11.20 14.90
CA SER A 356 19.95 12.40 15.61
C SER A 356 21.07 13.43 15.75
N GLY A 357 20.99 14.47 14.93
CA GLY A 357 21.29 15.82 15.39
C GLY A 357 20.64 16.04 16.77
N ARG A 358 21.39 16.69 17.67
CA ARG A 358 21.10 16.88 19.10
C ARG A 358 19.59 16.91 19.43
N ARG A 359 19.14 15.97 20.28
CA ARG A 359 17.85 16.06 21.00
C ARG A 359 17.76 17.45 21.65
N GLN A 360 16.91 18.33 21.14
CA GLN A 360 16.61 19.58 21.83
C GLN A 360 15.80 19.24 23.09
N VAL A 361 16.43 19.37 24.25
CA VAL A 361 15.78 19.17 25.55
C VAL A 361 14.75 20.28 25.72
N ARG A 362 13.49 19.93 26.04
CA ARG A 362 12.45 20.92 26.41
C ARG A 362 12.93 21.75 27.61
N ILE A 363 12.52 23.02 27.66
CA ILE A 363 12.79 23.91 28.80
C ILE A 363 12.43 23.26 30.14
N ASP A 364 11.35 22.47 30.21
CA ASP A 364 10.95 21.76 31.44
C ASP A 364 11.98 20.73 31.91
N GLY A 365 12.68 20.08 30.96
CA GLY A 365 13.78 19.15 31.24
C GLY A 365 15.09 19.87 31.55
N PHE A 366 15.29 21.05 30.96
CA PHE A 366 16.40 21.96 31.28
C PHE A 366 16.27 22.51 32.71
N LEU A 367 15.10 23.04 33.06
CA LEU A 367 14.78 23.62 34.38
C LEU A 367 14.85 22.58 35.52
N LYS A 368 14.50 21.32 35.25
CA LYS A 368 14.68 20.24 36.24
C LYS A 368 16.16 19.89 36.48
N ASN A 369 17.04 20.08 35.49
CA ASN A 369 18.46 19.80 35.61
C ASN A 369 19.27 20.92 36.31
N GLU A 370 18.76 22.14 36.36
CA GLU A 370 19.45 23.25 37.06
C GLU A 370 19.45 23.11 38.59
N THR A 371 18.46 22.42 39.17
CA THR A 371 18.42 22.20 40.63
C THR A 371 19.54 21.27 41.14
N LYS A 372 20.30 20.60 40.26
CA LYS A 372 21.39 19.68 40.62
C LYS A 372 22.81 20.20 40.35
N ARG A 373 22.98 21.42 39.80
CA ARG A 373 24.31 21.97 39.50
C ARG A 373 24.52 23.33 40.18
N LYS A 374 24.81 23.30 41.48
CA LYS A 374 25.57 24.39 42.14
C LYS A 374 27.04 24.01 42.15
N GLY A 375 27.88 24.90 41.59
CA GLY A 375 29.33 24.87 41.76
C GLY A 375 30.11 24.71 40.46
N ASN A 376 30.25 25.79 39.68
CA ASN A 376 31.53 26.49 39.51
C ASN A 376 31.36 27.61 38.48
N ASP A 377 31.60 28.84 38.93
CA ASP A 377 31.75 30.02 38.09
C ASP A 377 32.99 29.91 37.21
N ARG A 378 32.87 30.38 35.96
CA ARG A 378 33.90 31.22 35.32
C ARG A 378 33.31 31.89 34.08
N ALA A 379 33.39 33.22 34.13
CA ALA A 379 33.05 34.17 33.07
C ALA A 379 33.98 34.02 31.85
N VAL A 380 33.43 34.25 30.65
CA VAL A 380 34.15 34.89 29.54
C VAL A 380 33.16 35.74 28.74
N GLU A 381 33.63 36.95 28.41
CA GLU A 381 32.95 38.12 27.91
C GLU A 381 32.53 38.08 26.42
N SER A 382 31.73 39.10 26.12
CA SER A 382 31.09 39.54 24.90
C SER A 382 31.95 39.69 23.64
N SER A 383 31.30 39.60 22.48
CA SER A 383 31.55 40.53 21.37
C SER A 383 30.25 40.79 20.61
N HIS A 384 29.76 42.02 20.68
CA HIS A 384 28.71 42.56 19.82
C HIS A 384 29.32 42.97 18.47
N SER A 385 28.58 42.72 17.37
CA SER A 385 28.61 43.60 16.21
C SER A 385 27.22 43.69 15.58
N HIS A 386 26.67 44.90 15.62
CA HIS A 386 25.59 45.35 14.74
C HIS A 386 26.13 45.53 13.32
N MET A 387 25.33 45.24 12.28
CA MET A 387 25.05 46.18 11.19
C MET A 387 23.83 45.70 10.37
N SER A 388 22.97 46.66 10.03
CA SER A 388 21.73 46.58 9.27
C SER A 388 21.90 46.98 7.79
N SER A 389 20.80 46.83 7.02
CA SER A 389 20.50 47.41 5.69
C SER A 389 21.18 46.71 4.50
N SER A 390 20.62 46.57 3.30
CA SER A 390 19.29 46.77 2.70
C SER A 390 19.40 46.27 1.23
N ASP A 391 18.25 46.13 0.57
CA ASP A 391 18.02 46.09 -0.89
C ASP A 391 18.34 44.82 -1.71
N CYS A 392 17.29 44.21 -2.27
CA CYS A 392 16.95 44.37 -3.70
C CYS A 392 15.65 43.63 -4.09
N SER A 393 15.07 44.09 -5.18
CA SER A 393 13.63 44.31 -5.39
C SER A 393 13.05 43.48 -6.55
N ASN A 394 11.71 43.35 -6.52
CA ASN A 394 10.75 43.41 -7.65
C ASN A 394 10.85 42.44 -8.85
N ILE A 395 9.80 41.61 -9.00
CA ILE A 395 9.25 41.21 -10.31
C ILE A 395 7.73 41.46 -10.29
N GLN A 396 7.27 42.39 -11.12
CA GLN A 396 5.85 42.66 -11.43
C GLN A 396 5.32 41.62 -12.42
N VAL A 397 4.11 41.10 -12.17
CA VAL A 397 3.32 40.34 -13.15
C VAL A 397 2.18 41.23 -13.66
N LEU A 398 2.14 41.40 -14.98
CA LEU A 398 1.16 42.18 -15.73
C LEU A 398 -0.23 41.53 -15.69
N LEU A 399 -1.24 42.32 -15.29
CA LEU A 399 -2.67 42.03 -15.42
C LEU A 399 -3.17 42.50 -16.79
N PHE A 400 -3.71 41.58 -17.60
CA PHE A 400 -4.52 41.93 -18.78
C PHE A 400 -6.02 41.81 -18.46
N GLY A 401 -6.78 42.74 -19.04
CA GLY A 401 -8.14 43.13 -18.65
C GLY A 401 -9.25 42.10 -18.85
N LYS A 402 -10.30 42.27 -18.03
CA LYS A 402 -11.57 41.56 -18.11
C LYS A 402 -12.44 42.14 -19.22
N GLN A 403 -12.88 41.29 -20.15
CA GLN A 403 -14.14 41.47 -20.87
C GLN A 403 -15.14 40.42 -20.35
N GLU A 404 -16.36 40.85 -20.03
CA GLU A 404 -17.43 40.00 -19.50
C GLU A 404 -17.95 39.04 -20.59
N ALA A 405 -17.51 37.79 -20.53
CA ALA A 405 -18.08 36.70 -21.32
C ALA A 405 -19.27 36.07 -20.59
N LYS A 406 -20.43 35.99 -21.25
CA LYS A 406 -21.63 35.28 -20.77
C LYS A 406 -21.25 33.85 -20.36
N ALA A 407 -21.50 33.52 -19.09
CA ALA A 407 -21.20 32.21 -18.51
C ALA A 407 -22.02 31.11 -19.20
N ILE A 408 -21.37 30.31 -20.04
CA ILE A 408 -21.92 29.07 -20.58
C ILE A 408 -22.13 28.11 -19.40
N GLN A 409 -23.30 27.49 -19.30
CA GLN A 409 -23.58 26.48 -18.26
C GLN A 409 -23.54 25.08 -18.89
N VAL A 410 -22.83 24.16 -18.25
CA VAL A 410 -22.69 22.76 -18.69
C VAL A 410 -23.34 21.85 -17.65
N PRO A 411 -24.18 20.87 -18.05
CA PRO A 411 -24.77 19.92 -17.13
C PRO A 411 -23.74 18.91 -16.62
N CYS A 412 -23.76 18.62 -15.32
CA CYS A 412 -22.98 17.54 -14.73
C CYS A 412 -23.46 16.17 -15.28
N PRO A 413 -22.57 15.31 -15.82
CA PRO A 413 -22.95 13.99 -16.35
C PRO A 413 -23.39 12.98 -15.27
N VAL A 414 -23.19 13.27 -13.98
CA VAL A 414 -23.53 12.36 -12.87
C VAL A 414 -24.89 12.69 -12.24
N CYS A 415 -25.24 13.98 -12.11
CA CYS A 415 -26.48 14.40 -11.44
C CYS A 415 -27.30 15.43 -12.21
N SER A 416 -26.89 15.76 -13.44
CA SER A 416 -27.56 16.72 -14.33
C SER A 416 -27.66 18.16 -13.80
N LYS A 417 -26.97 18.50 -12.70
CA LYS A 417 -26.90 19.87 -12.18
C LYS A 417 -26.15 20.77 -13.16
N LEU A 418 -26.75 21.89 -13.54
CA LEU A 418 -26.13 22.91 -14.39
C LEU A 418 -25.06 23.66 -13.60
N LEU A 419 -23.86 23.74 -14.17
CA LEU A 419 -22.69 24.35 -13.54
C LEU A 419 -22.06 25.38 -14.49
N PRO A 420 -21.40 26.42 -13.97
CA PRO A 420 -20.62 27.34 -14.80
C PRO A 420 -19.57 26.56 -15.59
N SER A 421 -19.27 26.97 -16.83
CA SER A 421 -18.23 26.38 -17.69
C SER A 421 -16.80 26.61 -17.18
N ASP A 422 -16.63 27.00 -15.92
CA ASP A 422 -15.33 27.02 -15.26
C ASP A 422 -14.93 25.58 -14.96
N ASN A 423 -13.82 25.14 -15.57
CA ASN A 423 -13.24 23.81 -15.37
C ASN A 423 -12.98 23.51 -13.89
N VAL A 424 -12.63 24.52 -13.08
CA VAL A 424 -12.39 24.32 -11.64
C VAL A 424 -13.68 23.97 -10.91
N ALA A 425 -14.76 24.71 -11.17
CA ALA A 425 -16.07 24.48 -10.56
C ALA A 425 -16.69 23.15 -11.02
N LEU A 426 -16.58 22.83 -12.31
CA LEU A 426 -17.10 21.59 -12.89
C LEU A 426 -16.35 20.37 -12.33
N ASN A 427 -15.01 20.41 -12.29
CA ASN A 427 -14.20 19.31 -11.76
C ASN A 427 -14.42 19.12 -10.26
N SER A 428 -14.45 20.21 -9.48
CA SER A 428 -14.73 20.14 -8.04
C SER A 428 -16.10 19.52 -7.76
N HIS A 429 -17.11 19.87 -8.56
CA HIS A 429 -18.41 19.25 -8.45
C HIS A 429 -18.39 17.78 -8.85
N LEU A 430 -17.72 17.40 -9.95
CA LEU A 430 -17.61 16.02 -10.40
C LEU A 430 -16.95 15.12 -9.34
N ASP A 431 -15.86 15.57 -8.73
CA ASP A 431 -15.17 14.86 -7.64
C ASP A 431 -16.09 14.65 -6.43
N SER A 432 -16.84 15.68 -6.05
CA SER A 432 -17.86 15.59 -5.01
C SER A 432 -19.02 14.67 -5.41
N CYS A 433 -19.49 14.74 -6.65
CA CYS A 433 -20.65 13.97 -7.12
C CYS A 433 -20.34 12.47 -7.23
N LEU A 434 -19.12 12.13 -7.68
CA LEU A 434 -18.63 10.75 -7.76
C LEU A 434 -18.40 10.15 -6.37
N SER A 435 -17.86 10.93 -5.43
CA SER A 435 -17.69 10.48 -4.04
C SER A 435 -19.03 10.30 -3.33
N VAL A 436 -19.97 11.26 -3.46
CA VAL A 436 -21.32 11.17 -2.90
C VAL A 436 -22.13 10.03 -3.52
N GLY A 437 -22.01 9.78 -4.83
CA GLY A 437 -22.64 8.63 -5.48
C GLY A 437 -22.16 7.30 -4.89
N THR A 438 -20.85 7.17 -4.71
CA THR A 438 -20.23 5.98 -4.10
C THR A 438 -20.65 5.80 -2.64
N ILE A 439 -20.72 6.89 -1.87
CA ILE A 439 -21.18 6.90 -0.47
C ILE A 439 -22.68 6.56 -0.38
N ARG A 440 -23.51 7.08 -1.28
CA ARG A 440 -24.95 6.76 -1.32
C ARG A 440 -25.20 5.31 -1.70
N GLU A 441 -24.42 4.75 -2.62
CA GLU A 441 -24.58 3.35 -3.01
C GLU A 441 -24.16 2.40 -1.88
N THR A 442 -23.07 2.69 -1.19
CA THR A 442 -22.65 1.94 0.01
C THR A 442 -23.64 2.09 1.16
N ALA A 443 -24.09 3.32 1.47
CA ALA A 443 -25.12 3.56 2.47
C ALA A 443 -26.46 2.89 2.11
N ARG A 444 -26.87 2.86 0.84
CA ARG A 444 -28.08 2.14 0.39
C ARG A 444 -27.95 0.63 0.56
N ARG A 445 -26.77 0.04 0.31
CA ARG A 445 -26.50 -1.38 0.56
C ARG A 445 -26.59 -1.69 2.06
N GLU A 446 -26.03 -0.83 2.91
CA GLU A 446 -26.10 -0.96 4.37
C GLU A 446 -27.53 -0.78 4.91
N SER A 447 -28.29 0.21 4.42
CA SER A 447 -29.69 0.42 4.82
C SER A 447 -30.63 -0.68 4.33
N LYS A 448 -30.41 -1.24 3.13
CA LYS A 448 -31.15 -2.43 2.67
C LYS A 448 -30.82 -3.64 3.54
N ALA A 449 -29.56 -3.84 3.92
CA ALA A 449 -29.17 -4.89 4.85
C ALA A 449 -29.84 -4.71 6.23
N ALA A 450 -29.90 -3.49 6.75
CA ALA A 450 -30.56 -3.18 8.03
C ALA A 450 -32.08 -3.43 8.00
N LEU A 451 -32.78 -3.01 6.93
CA LEU A 451 -34.22 -3.24 6.76
C LEU A 451 -34.57 -4.74 6.62
N VAL A 452 -33.69 -5.53 6.01
CA VAL A 452 -33.84 -7.00 5.93
C VAL A 452 -33.67 -7.63 7.31
N VAL A 453 -32.71 -7.16 8.11
CA VAL A 453 -32.50 -7.61 9.50
C VAL A 453 -33.68 -7.26 10.40
N GLU A 454 -34.26 -6.07 10.24
CA GLU A 454 -35.41 -5.62 11.04
C GLU A 454 -36.72 -6.35 10.69
N LYS A 455 -36.95 -6.66 9.39
CA LYS A 455 -38.04 -7.55 8.96
C LYS A 455 -37.88 -8.99 9.47
N LYS A 456 -36.65 -9.50 9.58
CA LYS A 456 -36.38 -10.82 10.18
C LYS A 456 -36.62 -10.81 11.70
N ARG A 457 -36.29 -9.72 12.40
CA ARG A 457 -36.60 -9.57 13.84
C ARG A 457 -38.10 -9.55 14.11
N LYS A 458 -38.90 -8.87 13.28
CA LYS A 458 -40.38 -8.86 13.43
C LYS A 458 -41.05 -10.20 13.13
N LYS A 459 -40.42 -11.08 12.34
CA LYS A 459 -40.90 -12.45 12.11
C LYS A 459 -40.52 -13.45 13.22
N ASN A 460 -39.58 -13.09 14.09
CA ASN A 460 -39.10 -13.96 15.16
C ASN A 460 -39.52 -13.42 16.54
N ASN A 461 -40.80 -13.05 16.70
CA ASN A 461 -41.35 -12.87 18.03
C ASN A 461 -41.59 -14.25 18.65
N LEU A 462 -41.12 -14.40 19.90
CA LEU A 462 -41.15 -15.63 20.72
C LEU A 462 -42.55 -16.26 20.89
N PHE A 463 -43.61 -15.61 20.42
CA PHE A 463 -45.00 -16.05 20.52
C PHE A 463 -45.41 -17.06 19.43
N ASP A 464 -44.72 -17.10 18.28
CA ASP A 464 -45.06 -18.03 17.18
C ASP A 464 -44.43 -19.43 17.34
N PHE A 465 -43.65 -19.67 18.40
CA PHE A 465 -42.98 -20.95 18.63
C PHE A 465 -43.84 -21.97 19.40
N PHE A 466 -45.01 -21.58 19.94
CA PHE A 466 -45.86 -22.46 20.76
C PHE A 466 -47.21 -22.85 20.14
N THR A 467 -47.47 -22.55 18.87
CA THR A 467 -48.83 -22.71 18.29
C THR A 467 -48.92 -23.46 16.97
N ASN A 468 -47.92 -24.26 16.57
CA ASN A 468 -48.11 -25.20 15.45
C ASN A 468 -47.35 -26.52 15.67
N SER A 469 -48.13 -27.51 16.12
CA SER A 469 -48.00 -28.98 16.01
C SER A 469 -46.62 -29.62 15.99
#